data_AF-A0A7J4UMV0-F1
#
_entry.id   AF-A0A7J4UMV0-F1
#
_cell.length_a   1.000
_cell.length_b   1.000
_cell.length_c   1.000
_cell.angle_alpha   90.00
_cell.angle_beta   90.00
_cell.angle_gamma   90.00
#
_symmetry.space_group_name_H-M   'P 1'
#
loop_
_entity.id
_entity.type
_entity.pdbx_description
1 polymer ?
#
loop_
_entity_poly.entity_id
_entity_poly.type
_entity_poly.pdbx_seq_one_letter_code
_entity_poly.pdbx_strand_id
1 'polypeptide(L)'
;MPLANKKNLYLDREAKGRGGWSGRDKTWLGDDVNTHIEKWMRDMGMIVNDDNIPKSGRLDECIIVGGCIGNNFVLAKNRDRKYIPTIQIVRKISKNGTEMVLMYDKRTQYVEGMNEHGVGILNSTLLNEEDASVRSGYNNRQGNIIHRALCAKTVDEAVGIIATHSGGVEGHTLVAGPLRMFHVELTRGKKAHIEQLDPSTGWDARTNHGLHFSSAGYMPRDGQIYMSSNYRKSMAEIELNDVESPKKVLSVLRQQHNDPVSHLNMHRRVPEEAEHHGGFKTTSQIAMDLSELCFYFHCYTQHCDYQGIVDLTPEDYEHKIKIKVSESDH
;
A
#
# COMPACT_ATOMS: atom_id res chain seq x y z
N MET A 1 -9.23 -3.83 40.33
CA MET A 1 -8.17 -3.42 39.39
C MET A 1 -6.82 -3.51 40.08
N PRO A 2 -5.91 -4.42 39.69
CA PRO A 2 -4.55 -4.40 40.17
C PRO A 2 -3.66 -3.56 39.25
N LEU A 3 -2.93 -2.62 39.85
CA LEU A 3 -1.93 -1.75 39.21
C LEU A 3 -0.69 -2.57 38.81
N ALA A 4 -0.25 -2.43 37.56
CA ALA A 4 0.95 -3.05 37.04
C ALA A 4 2.21 -2.53 37.75
N ASN A 5 3.03 -3.44 38.30
CA ASN A 5 4.31 -3.10 38.92
C ASN A 5 5.48 -3.31 37.93
N LYS A 6 6.48 -2.43 38.05
CA LYS A 6 7.64 -2.25 37.16
C LYS A 6 8.80 -3.25 37.39
N LYS A 7 8.56 -4.48 37.87
CA LYS A 7 9.63 -5.46 38.20
C LYS A 7 9.82 -6.63 37.23
N ASN A 8 9.07 -6.71 36.11
CA ASN A 8 9.28 -7.76 35.09
C ASN A 8 10.04 -7.31 33.84
N LEU A 9 10.69 -6.14 33.86
CA LEU A 9 11.62 -5.71 32.82
C LEU A 9 13.05 -5.99 33.29
N TYR A 10 13.50 -7.23 33.12
CA TYR A 10 14.92 -7.58 33.16
C TYR A 10 15.31 -8.21 31.83
N LEU A 11 15.66 -7.35 30.88
CA LEU A 11 16.66 -7.64 29.84
C LEU A 11 18.02 -7.38 30.51
N ASP A 12 18.72 -8.45 30.82
CA ASP A 12 20.19 -8.54 30.84
C ASP A 12 20.59 -9.84 31.55
N ARG A 13 20.83 -10.88 30.75
CA ARG A 13 21.69 -11.98 31.16
C ARG A 13 22.71 -12.21 30.06
N GLU A 14 23.96 -11.93 30.40
CA GLU A 14 25.14 -12.28 29.62
C GLU A 14 25.15 -13.78 29.31
N ALA A 15 25.25 -14.13 28.03
CA ALA A 15 25.41 -15.49 27.58
C ALA A 15 26.83 -15.99 27.91
N LYS A 16 26.95 -16.87 28.90
CA LYS A 16 28.16 -17.67 29.11
C LYS A 16 28.25 -18.73 28.02
N GLY A 17 29.26 -18.63 27.17
CA GLY A 17 29.56 -19.62 26.15
C GLY A 17 30.09 -20.95 26.71
N ARG A 18 29.78 -22.04 26.02
CA ARG A 18 30.66 -23.21 25.77
C ARG A 18 29.92 -24.23 24.90
N GLY A 19 30.62 -24.73 23.87
CA GLY A 19 30.24 -25.94 23.14
C GLY A 19 30.22 -25.71 21.63
N GLY A 20 31.39 -25.81 20.99
CA GLY A 20 31.50 -25.72 19.54
C GLY A 20 30.86 -26.91 18.85
N TRP A 21 30.20 -26.65 17.72
CA TRP A 21 30.12 -27.56 16.60
C TRP A 21 30.19 -26.76 15.30
N SER A 22 31.02 -27.25 14.41
CA SER A 22 31.35 -26.68 13.12
C SER A 22 30.15 -26.73 12.18
N GLY A 23 29.52 -25.58 12.00
CA GLY A 23 28.67 -25.26 10.86
C GLY A 23 28.67 -23.75 10.79
N ARG A 24 29.35 -23.15 9.82
CA ARG A 24 29.24 -21.71 9.58
C ARG A 24 27.82 -21.45 9.07
N ASP A 25 26.89 -21.29 10.00
CA ASP A 25 25.62 -20.65 9.74
C ASP A 25 25.93 -19.18 9.46
N LYS A 26 26.07 -18.85 8.17
CA LYS A 26 26.15 -17.46 7.72
C LYS A 26 24.73 -16.89 7.74
N THR A 27 24.18 -16.70 8.94
CA THR A 27 23.00 -15.87 9.13
C THR A 27 23.37 -14.44 8.78
N TRP A 28 22.95 -14.03 7.57
CA TRP A 28 22.19 -12.80 7.38
C TRP A 28 22.80 -11.53 7.99
N LEU A 29 23.63 -10.86 7.19
CA LEU A 29 23.93 -9.43 7.36
C LEU A 29 23.07 -8.71 6.32
N GLY A 30 22.07 -7.96 6.76
CA GLY A 30 21.00 -7.35 5.94
C GLY A 30 21.44 -6.37 4.83
N ASP A 31 22.73 -6.32 4.49
CA ASP A 31 23.35 -5.43 3.53
C ASP A 31 23.26 -5.91 2.07
N ASP A 32 22.89 -7.17 1.84
CA ASP A 32 22.90 -7.78 0.49
C ASP A 32 21.49 -7.97 -0.13
N VAL A 33 20.47 -7.33 0.44
CA VAL A 33 19.08 -7.49 -0.03
C VAL A 33 18.71 -6.45 -1.10
N ASN A 34 19.19 -5.21 -0.96
CA ASN A 34 18.92 -4.14 -1.94
C ASN A 34 19.60 -4.44 -3.28
N THR A 35 20.87 -4.86 -3.25
CA THR A 35 21.64 -5.30 -4.42
C THR A 35 20.95 -6.43 -5.19
N HIS A 36 20.28 -7.35 -4.49
CA HIS A 36 19.60 -8.48 -5.10
C HIS A 36 18.18 -8.17 -5.57
N ILE A 37 17.44 -7.28 -4.89
CA ILE A 37 16.15 -6.75 -5.38
C ILE A 37 16.41 -5.91 -6.64
N GLU A 38 17.44 -5.06 -6.61
CA GLU A 38 17.84 -4.27 -7.77
C GLU A 38 18.30 -5.16 -8.91
N LYS A 39 19.13 -6.17 -8.65
CA LYS A 39 19.52 -7.15 -9.66
C LYS A 39 18.31 -7.85 -10.27
N TRP A 40 17.37 -8.32 -9.45
CA TRP A 40 16.14 -8.97 -9.92
C TRP A 40 15.26 -8.03 -10.74
N MET A 41 15.06 -6.79 -10.29
CA MET A 41 14.30 -5.82 -11.06
C MET A 41 15.03 -5.47 -12.37
N ARG A 42 16.36 -5.39 -12.40
CA ARG A 42 17.14 -5.22 -13.64
C ARG A 42 16.98 -6.43 -14.58
N ASP A 43 17.09 -7.65 -14.04
CA ASP A 43 16.98 -8.91 -14.80
C ASP A 43 15.58 -9.07 -15.43
N MET A 44 14.54 -8.47 -14.85
CA MET A 44 13.19 -8.42 -15.41
C MET A 44 12.89 -7.19 -16.27
N GLY A 45 13.89 -6.33 -16.54
CA GLY A 45 13.66 -5.06 -17.23
C GLY A 45 12.76 -4.09 -16.47
N MET A 46 12.59 -4.33 -15.16
CA MET A 46 11.78 -3.56 -14.22
C MET A 46 12.55 -2.41 -13.58
N ILE A 47 13.90 -2.41 -13.59
CA ILE A 47 14.73 -1.22 -13.30
C ILE A 47 15.21 -0.60 -14.61
N VAL A 48 14.66 0.57 -14.89
CA VAL A 48 15.24 1.55 -15.82
C VAL A 48 16.10 2.52 -15.02
N ASN A 49 17.15 3.09 -15.62
CA ASN A 49 17.94 4.15 -14.97
C ASN A 49 17.01 5.26 -14.48
N ASP A 50 17.32 5.91 -13.35
CA ASP A 50 16.48 6.97 -12.77
C ASP A 50 16.18 8.10 -13.76
N ASP A 51 17.09 8.36 -14.70
CA ASP A 51 16.92 9.33 -15.81
C ASP A 51 15.84 8.93 -16.83
N ASN A 52 15.49 7.64 -16.88
CA ASN A 52 14.46 7.06 -17.75
C ASN A 52 13.12 6.88 -17.02
N ILE A 53 13.07 7.06 -15.69
CA ILE A 53 11.81 7.15 -14.97
C ILE A 53 11.20 8.51 -15.34
N PRO A 54 10.00 8.55 -15.94
CA PRO A 54 9.39 9.84 -16.28
C PRO A 54 9.31 10.68 -15.03
N LYS A 55 9.89 11.90 -15.05
CA LYS A 55 9.67 12.89 -13.99
C LYS A 55 8.18 13.13 -13.89
N SER A 56 7.49 12.41 -13.01
CA SER A 56 6.08 12.63 -12.79
C SER A 56 5.99 13.79 -11.80
N GLY A 57 6.00 15.01 -12.32
CA GLY A 57 5.35 16.14 -11.62
C GLY A 57 3.83 15.96 -11.54
N ARG A 58 3.36 14.71 -11.42
CA ARG A 58 1.96 14.31 -11.43
C ARG A 58 1.70 13.59 -10.12
N LEU A 59 0.60 14.00 -9.51
CA LEU A 59 0.18 13.51 -8.22
C LEU A 59 -0.37 12.10 -8.24
N ASP A 60 -0.14 11.45 -7.11
CA ASP A 60 -0.65 10.13 -6.76
C ASP A 60 -1.66 10.27 -5.61
N GLU A 61 -2.75 10.97 -5.84
CA GLU A 61 -3.82 11.04 -4.85
C GLU A 61 -4.61 9.73 -4.81
N CYS A 62 -4.98 9.27 -3.62
CA CYS A 62 -5.64 7.98 -3.45
C CYS A 62 -6.61 8.04 -2.28
N ILE A 63 -7.41 6.99 -2.16
CA ILE A 63 -8.06 6.63 -0.90
C ILE A 63 -7.73 5.18 -0.62
N ILE A 64 -7.24 4.92 0.59
CA ILE A 64 -7.07 3.57 1.13
C ILE A 64 -8.03 3.39 2.29
N VAL A 65 -8.58 2.19 2.42
CA VAL A 65 -9.50 1.83 3.49
C VAL A 65 -9.09 0.49 4.09
N GLY A 66 -9.31 0.35 5.40
CA GLY A 66 -9.17 -0.89 6.13
C GLY A 66 -10.34 -1.10 7.05
N GLY A 67 -10.86 -2.33 7.13
CA GLY A 67 -11.97 -2.66 8.00
C GLY A 67 -12.19 -4.17 8.09
N CYS A 68 -13.30 -4.55 8.71
CA CYS A 68 -13.72 -5.94 8.83
C CYS A 68 -15.06 -6.16 8.14
N ILE A 69 -15.21 -7.33 7.52
CA ILE A 69 -16.48 -7.86 7.03
C ILE A 69 -16.69 -9.20 7.70
N GLY A 70 -17.63 -9.26 8.65
CA GLY A 70 -17.68 -10.36 9.61
C GLY A 70 -16.36 -10.43 10.38
N ASN A 71 -15.65 -11.55 10.28
CA ASN A 71 -14.33 -11.74 10.89
C ASN A 71 -13.16 -11.54 9.90
N ASN A 72 -13.44 -11.18 8.66
CA ASN A 72 -12.42 -11.07 7.62
C ASN A 72 -11.87 -9.65 7.56
N PHE A 73 -10.55 -9.54 7.72
CA PHE A 73 -9.84 -8.27 7.58
C PHE A 73 -9.70 -7.94 6.10
N VAL A 74 -10.14 -6.74 5.73
CA VAL A 74 -10.16 -6.28 4.34
C VAL A 74 -9.39 -4.97 4.22
N LEU A 75 -8.54 -4.89 3.20
CA LEU A 75 -7.91 -3.66 2.76
C LEU A 75 -8.38 -3.35 1.35
N ALA A 76 -8.67 -2.09 1.04
CA ALA A 76 -9.00 -1.68 -0.33
C ALA A 76 -8.48 -0.27 -0.68
N LYS A 77 -8.38 0.00 -1.98
CA LYS A 77 -7.85 1.26 -2.51
C LYS A 77 -8.51 1.65 -3.82
N ASN A 78 -8.82 2.94 -3.97
CA ASN A 78 -8.91 3.59 -5.28
C ASN A 78 -7.59 4.28 -5.59
N ARG A 79 -7.03 3.98 -6.76
CA ARG A 79 -5.77 4.57 -7.23
C ARG A 79 -6.05 5.63 -8.28
N ASP A 80 -5.96 6.89 -7.89
CA ASP A 80 -6.21 8.00 -8.80
C ASP A 80 -4.92 8.54 -9.37
N ARG A 81 -4.91 8.85 -10.66
CA ARG A 81 -3.74 9.37 -11.37
C ARG A 81 -4.15 10.46 -12.36
N LYS A 82 -3.20 11.36 -12.63
CA LYS A 82 -3.26 12.31 -13.77
C LYS A 82 -2.61 11.76 -15.05
N TYR A 83 -2.37 10.46 -15.11
CA TYR A 83 -1.76 9.78 -16.25
C TYR A 83 -2.33 8.37 -16.35
N ILE A 84 -2.17 7.74 -17.51
CA ILE A 84 -2.50 6.32 -17.72
C ILE A 84 -1.32 5.50 -17.17
N PRO A 85 -1.47 4.78 -16.03
CA PRO A 85 -0.43 3.90 -15.53
C PRO A 85 -0.38 2.61 -16.34
N THR A 86 0.79 2.00 -16.39
CA THR A 86 0.97 0.66 -16.95
C THR A 86 1.06 -0.33 -15.80
N ILE A 87 0.02 -1.15 -15.62
CA ILE A 87 -0.13 -2.04 -14.46
C ILE A 87 0.01 -3.51 -14.86
N GLN A 88 0.74 -4.26 -14.05
CA GLN A 88 0.79 -5.72 -14.08
C GLN A 88 0.40 -6.27 -12.71
N ILE A 89 -0.33 -7.40 -12.69
CA ILE A 89 -0.45 -8.20 -11.46
C ILE A 89 0.63 -9.26 -11.49
N VAL A 90 1.49 -9.29 -10.47
CA VAL A 90 2.63 -10.20 -10.40
C VAL A 90 2.42 -11.18 -9.26
N ARG A 91 2.38 -12.48 -9.56
CA ARG A 91 2.48 -13.55 -8.55
C ARG A 91 3.91 -14.08 -8.53
N LYS A 92 4.49 -14.24 -7.34
CA LYS A 92 5.85 -14.77 -7.19
C LYS A 92 6.09 -15.40 -5.82
N ILE A 93 7.18 -16.15 -5.69
CA ILE A 93 7.72 -16.62 -4.42
C ILE A 93 8.97 -15.79 -4.10
N SER A 94 9.05 -15.26 -2.89
CA SER A 94 10.25 -14.61 -2.38
C SER A 94 11.37 -15.62 -2.11
N LYS A 95 12.59 -15.13 -1.86
CA LYS A 95 13.73 -15.99 -1.49
C LYS A 95 13.52 -16.78 -0.20
N ASN A 96 12.67 -16.30 0.72
CA ASN A 96 12.34 -17.00 1.97
C ASN A 96 11.13 -17.95 1.82
N GLY A 97 10.67 -18.21 0.59
CA GLY A 97 9.63 -19.18 0.29
C GLY A 97 8.20 -18.66 0.43
N THR A 98 8.01 -17.34 0.55
CA THR A 98 6.70 -16.72 0.77
C THR A 98 6.08 -16.32 -0.58
N GLU A 99 4.92 -16.90 -0.93
CA GLU A 99 4.12 -16.43 -2.07
C GLU A 99 3.55 -15.03 -1.81
N MET A 100 3.59 -14.18 -2.84
CA MET A 100 2.99 -12.85 -2.85
C MET A 100 2.29 -12.56 -4.18
N VAL A 101 1.25 -11.73 -4.09
CA VAL A 101 0.58 -11.11 -5.23
C VAL A 101 0.70 -9.60 -5.11
N LEU A 102 1.23 -8.98 -6.16
CA LEU A 102 1.54 -7.55 -6.21
C LEU A 102 0.80 -6.89 -7.36
N MET A 103 0.20 -5.72 -7.14
CA MET A 103 -0.01 -4.75 -8.19
C MET A 103 1.31 -4.01 -8.42
N TYR A 104 1.82 -4.06 -9.64
CA TYR A 104 3.06 -3.41 -10.04
C TYR A 104 2.79 -2.36 -11.11
N ASP A 105 3.13 -1.11 -10.82
CA ASP A 105 3.14 -0.03 -11.81
C ASP A 105 4.51 0.03 -12.49
N LYS A 106 4.60 -0.40 -13.74
CA LYS A 106 5.86 -0.46 -14.49
C LYS A 106 6.52 0.89 -14.69
N ARG A 107 5.71 1.96 -14.75
CA ARG A 107 6.20 3.31 -15.02
C ARG A 107 6.87 3.93 -13.80
N THR A 108 6.29 3.72 -12.61
CA THR A 108 6.80 4.30 -11.36
C THR A 108 7.53 3.31 -10.47
N GLN A 109 7.50 2.03 -10.85
CA GLN A 109 8.02 0.88 -10.12
C GLN A 109 7.41 0.72 -8.72
N TYR A 110 6.24 1.32 -8.53
CA TYR A 110 5.49 1.26 -7.29
C TYR A 110 4.81 -0.11 -7.15
N VAL A 111 4.72 -0.62 -5.92
CA VAL A 111 4.03 -1.88 -5.62
C VAL A 111 3.14 -1.79 -4.40
N GLU A 112 2.07 -2.55 -4.42
CA GLU A 112 1.16 -2.82 -3.30
C GLU A 112 0.62 -4.24 -3.43
N GLY A 113 0.21 -4.88 -2.33
CA GLY A 113 -0.21 -6.28 -2.44
C GLY A 113 -0.41 -6.99 -1.12
N MET A 114 -0.46 -8.33 -1.22
CA MET A 114 -0.54 -9.24 -0.09
C MET A 114 0.33 -10.48 -0.27
N ASN A 115 0.56 -11.21 0.82
CA ASN A 115 1.26 -12.48 0.81
C ASN A 115 0.45 -13.66 1.38
N GLU A 116 1.00 -14.87 1.28
CA GLU A 116 0.37 -16.13 1.72
C GLU A 116 0.12 -16.22 3.23
N HIS A 117 0.72 -15.34 4.03
CA HIS A 117 0.50 -15.24 5.47
C HIS A 117 -0.65 -14.28 5.81
N GLY A 118 -1.31 -13.72 4.79
CA GLY A 118 -2.37 -12.73 4.94
C GLY A 118 -1.85 -11.33 5.26
N VAL A 119 -0.54 -11.06 5.13
CA VAL A 119 -0.01 -9.70 5.30
C VAL A 119 -0.35 -8.89 4.07
N GLY A 120 -1.18 -7.87 4.22
CA GLY A 120 -1.57 -6.92 3.18
C GLY A 120 -1.05 -5.51 3.46
N ILE A 121 -0.64 -4.80 2.41
CA ILE A 121 -0.08 -3.45 2.50
C ILE A 121 -0.66 -2.54 1.41
N LEU A 122 -1.24 -1.42 1.83
CA LEU A 122 -1.69 -0.33 0.97
C LEU A 122 -1.16 1.01 1.50
N ASN A 123 -0.81 1.92 0.60
CA ASN A 123 -0.34 3.25 0.95
C ASN A 123 -1.05 4.35 0.15
N SER A 124 -1.22 5.49 0.81
CA SER A 124 -1.63 6.75 0.19
C SER A 124 -0.61 7.82 0.53
N THR A 125 -0.10 8.51 -0.48
CA THR A 125 0.98 9.50 -0.27
C THR A 125 0.45 10.77 0.41
N LEU A 126 1.34 11.40 1.17
CA LEU A 126 1.18 12.76 1.69
C LEU A 126 2.01 13.78 0.89
N LEU A 127 2.46 13.43 -0.32
CA LEU A 127 3.11 14.37 -1.23
C LEU A 127 2.08 15.16 -2.04
N ASN A 128 2.30 16.46 -2.15
CA ASN A 128 1.54 17.35 -3.04
C ASN A 128 2.22 17.46 -4.44
N GLU A 129 1.63 18.23 -5.37
CA GLU A 129 2.16 18.40 -6.75
C GLU A 129 3.60 18.92 -6.76
N GLU A 130 3.86 19.95 -5.95
CA GLU A 130 5.14 20.61 -5.85
C GLU A 130 6.23 19.64 -5.38
N ASP A 131 5.96 18.89 -4.30
CA ASP A 131 6.89 17.91 -3.74
C ASP A 131 7.13 16.74 -4.69
N ALA A 132 6.09 16.27 -5.40
CA ALA A 132 6.22 15.18 -6.37
C ALA A 132 7.14 15.57 -7.55
N SER A 133 7.05 16.82 -8.01
CA SER A 133 7.83 17.32 -9.15
C SER A 133 9.35 17.34 -8.91
N VAL A 134 9.77 17.46 -7.65
CA VAL A 134 11.19 17.59 -7.27
C VAL A 134 11.81 16.29 -6.77
N ARG A 135 11.05 15.19 -6.66
CA ARG A 135 11.50 13.91 -6.07
C ARG A 135 11.47 12.75 -7.05
N SER A 136 12.32 12.79 -8.07
CA SER A 136 12.52 11.64 -8.98
C SER A 136 12.89 10.37 -8.21
N GLY A 137 12.43 9.20 -8.69
CA GLY A 137 12.69 7.91 -8.05
C GLY A 137 11.99 7.66 -6.71
N TYR A 138 11.21 8.63 -6.19
CA TYR A 138 10.50 8.49 -4.91
C TYR A 138 9.63 7.21 -4.88
N ASN A 139 8.79 7.03 -5.90
CA ASN A 139 7.89 5.87 -5.96
C ASN A 139 8.63 4.54 -6.03
N ASN A 140 9.77 4.46 -6.73
CA ASN A 140 10.61 3.26 -6.76
C ASN A 140 11.11 2.92 -5.35
N ARG A 141 11.69 3.90 -4.62
CA ARG A 141 12.16 3.69 -3.24
C ARG A 141 11.03 3.18 -2.36
N GLN A 142 9.85 3.80 -2.43
CA GLN A 142 8.68 3.38 -1.65
C GLN A 142 8.25 1.94 -2.02
N GLY A 143 8.20 1.63 -3.32
CA GLY A 143 7.89 0.29 -3.83
C GLY A 143 8.86 -0.77 -3.30
N ASN A 144 10.15 -0.50 -3.26
CA ASN A 144 11.15 -1.44 -2.72
C ASN A 144 10.92 -1.76 -1.23
N ILE A 145 10.57 -0.75 -0.43
CA ILE A 145 10.29 -0.94 1.01
C ILE A 145 9.01 -1.77 1.18
N ILE A 146 7.95 -1.48 0.42
CA ILE A 146 6.69 -2.25 0.45
C ILE A 146 6.91 -3.69 -0.01
N HIS A 147 7.62 -3.90 -1.12
CA HIS A 147 7.97 -5.25 -1.59
C HIS A 147 8.71 -6.04 -0.51
N ARG A 148 9.69 -5.41 0.17
CA ARG A 148 10.42 -6.06 1.26
C ARG A 148 9.49 -6.42 2.42
N ALA A 149 8.58 -5.53 2.80
CA ALA A 149 7.61 -5.79 3.86
C ALA A 149 6.66 -6.93 3.50
N LEU A 150 6.31 -7.10 2.21
CA LEU A 150 5.49 -8.23 1.73
C LEU A 150 6.22 -9.58 1.76
N CYS A 151 7.55 -9.60 1.91
CA CYS A 151 8.29 -10.84 2.22
C CYS A 151 8.16 -11.28 3.68
N ALA A 152 7.62 -10.44 4.57
CA ALA A 152 7.54 -10.71 6.00
C ALA A 152 6.49 -11.78 6.31
N LYS A 153 6.75 -12.62 7.32
CA LYS A 153 5.79 -13.66 7.72
C LYS A 153 4.74 -13.18 8.71
N THR A 154 4.97 -12.01 9.30
CA THR A 154 4.11 -11.44 10.34
C THR A 154 3.84 -9.97 10.09
N VAL A 155 2.69 -9.50 10.57
CA VAL A 155 2.29 -8.09 10.49
C VAL A 155 3.26 -7.19 11.26
N ASP A 156 3.81 -7.64 12.40
CA ASP A 156 4.74 -6.83 13.21
C ASP A 156 6.06 -6.59 12.48
N GLU A 157 6.60 -7.62 11.82
CA GLU A 157 7.80 -7.50 10.98
C GLU A 157 7.54 -6.56 9.80
N ALA A 158 6.40 -6.70 9.13
CA ALA A 158 6.00 -5.81 8.04
C ALA A 158 5.90 -4.35 8.51
N VAL A 159 5.22 -4.08 9.64
CA VAL A 159 5.12 -2.76 10.26
C VAL A 159 6.50 -2.19 10.58
N GLY A 160 7.40 -3.00 11.15
CA GLY A 160 8.77 -2.60 11.44
C GLY A 160 9.54 -2.17 10.18
N ILE A 161 9.44 -2.94 9.09
CA ILE A 161 10.06 -2.61 7.80
C ILE A 161 9.46 -1.31 7.24
N ILE A 162 8.14 -1.20 7.19
CA ILE A 162 7.42 -0.02 6.70
C ILE A 162 7.80 1.24 7.50
N ALA A 163 7.97 1.14 8.81
CA ALA A 163 8.28 2.28 9.66
C ALA A 163 9.76 2.72 9.62
N THR A 164 10.70 1.82 9.33
CA THR A 164 12.13 2.07 9.60
C THR A 164 13.08 1.77 8.44
N HIS A 165 12.77 0.79 7.58
CA HIS A 165 13.71 0.33 6.58
C HIS A 165 13.95 1.39 5.51
N SER A 166 15.22 1.69 5.22
CA SER A 166 15.60 2.72 4.25
C SER A 166 14.93 4.07 4.50
N GLY A 167 14.62 4.40 5.77
CA GLY A 167 13.92 5.63 6.17
C GLY A 167 12.39 5.54 6.16
N GLY A 168 11.82 4.35 5.93
CA GLY A 168 10.39 4.08 6.02
C GLY A 168 9.55 4.56 4.84
N VAL A 169 8.28 4.13 4.84
CA VAL A 169 7.29 4.49 3.81
C VAL A 169 6.55 5.75 4.19
N GLU A 170 6.77 6.82 3.42
CA GLU A 170 6.11 8.11 3.64
C GLU A 170 4.64 8.07 3.18
N GLY A 171 3.78 8.81 3.87
CA GLY A 171 2.33 8.81 3.65
C GLY A 171 1.57 8.08 4.75
N HIS A 172 0.33 7.70 4.44
CA HIS A 172 -0.46 6.77 5.24
C HIS A 172 -0.29 5.37 4.68
N THR A 173 0.19 4.43 5.50
CA THR A 173 0.26 3.02 5.13
C THR A 173 -0.65 2.23 6.06
N LEU A 174 -1.58 1.47 5.49
CA LEU A 174 -2.33 0.44 6.20
C LEU A 174 -1.60 -0.88 6.03
N VAL A 175 -1.25 -1.51 7.15
CA VAL A 175 -0.59 -2.81 7.21
C VAL A 175 -1.46 -3.72 8.06
N ALA A 176 -1.97 -4.80 7.48
CA ALA A 176 -2.85 -5.71 8.20
C ALA A 176 -2.46 -7.17 7.97
N GLY A 177 -2.81 -8.01 8.94
CA GLY A 177 -2.86 -9.46 8.81
C GLY A 177 -4.30 -9.96 9.06
N PRO A 178 -4.51 -11.28 9.12
CA PRO A 178 -5.84 -11.86 9.40
C PRO A 178 -6.42 -11.53 10.78
N LEU A 179 -5.62 -10.96 11.69
CA LEU A 179 -5.99 -10.76 13.11
C LEU A 179 -5.82 -9.33 13.61
N ARG A 180 -4.99 -8.52 12.95
CA ARG A 180 -4.60 -7.19 13.45
C ARG A 180 -4.36 -6.26 12.28
N MET A 181 -4.65 -4.98 12.49
CA MET A 181 -4.47 -3.91 11.53
C MET A 181 -3.71 -2.76 12.19
N PHE A 182 -2.81 -2.15 11.44
CA PHE A 182 -2.00 -1.03 11.86
C PHE A 182 -2.05 0.08 10.82
N HIS A 183 -2.11 1.31 11.29
CA HIS A 183 -1.83 2.50 10.51
C HIS A 183 -0.44 2.99 10.85
N VAL A 184 0.40 3.14 9.82
CA VAL A 184 1.70 3.79 9.91
C VAL A 184 1.61 5.12 9.16
N GLU A 185 1.80 6.23 9.87
CA GLU A 185 1.95 7.55 9.26
C GLU A 185 3.41 7.99 9.33
N LEU A 186 3.96 8.43 8.21
CA LEU A 186 5.30 8.97 8.17
C LEU A 186 5.35 10.17 7.23
N THR A 187 5.93 11.26 7.73
CA THR A 187 6.28 12.41 6.91
C THR A 187 7.79 12.65 6.95
N ARG A 188 8.31 13.35 5.95
CA ARG A 188 9.74 13.57 5.74
C ARG A 188 10.42 14.12 7.00
N GLY A 189 11.55 13.52 7.37
CA GLY A 189 12.38 13.96 8.48
C GLY A 189 11.76 13.75 9.87
N LYS A 190 10.65 13.02 9.97
CA LYS A 190 10.03 12.62 11.23
C LYS A 190 10.24 11.12 11.46
N LYS A 191 9.97 10.69 12.69
CA LYS A 191 9.83 9.27 13.02
C LYS A 191 8.40 8.84 12.69
N ALA A 192 8.23 7.60 12.25
CA ALA A 192 6.90 7.06 11.96
C ALA A 192 6.02 7.07 13.22
N HIS A 193 4.77 7.45 13.06
CA HIS A 193 3.71 7.22 14.04
C HIS A 193 3.02 5.91 13.70
N ILE A 194 2.87 5.02 14.67
CA ILE A 194 2.27 3.71 14.50
C ILE A 194 1.09 3.61 15.46
N GLU A 195 -0.07 3.32 14.90
CA GLU A 195 -1.32 3.13 15.63
C GLU A 195 -1.88 1.75 15.28
N GLN A 196 -2.27 0.99 16.30
CA GLN A 196 -3.05 -0.23 16.08
C GLN A 196 -4.52 0.18 15.93
N LEU A 197 -5.14 -0.26 14.84
CA LEU A 197 -6.53 0.03 14.53
C LEU A 197 -7.43 -1.09 15.06
N ASP A 198 -8.66 -0.73 15.43
CA ASP A 198 -9.71 -1.68 15.79
C ASP A 198 -10.81 -1.68 14.70
N PRO A 199 -10.70 -2.57 13.71
CA PRO A 199 -11.64 -2.61 12.59
C PRO A 199 -13.03 -3.11 12.97
N SER A 200 -13.26 -3.51 14.24
CA SER A 200 -14.60 -3.80 14.76
C SER A 200 -15.40 -2.54 15.12
N THR A 201 -14.72 -1.39 15.24
CA THR A 201 -15.34 -0.11 15.58
C THR A 201 -15.77 0.73 14.38
N GLY A 202 -15.41 0.29 13.18
CA GLY A 202 -15.72 0.94 11.92
C GLY A 202 -14.63 0.72 10.88
N TRP A 203 -14.80 1.32 9.70
CA TRP A 203 -13.77 1.37 8.67
C TRP A 203 -12.83 2.55 8.92
N ASP A 204 -11.53 2.33 8.71
CA ASP A 204 -10.49 3.35 8.72
C ASP A 204 -10.17 3.77 7.29
N ALA A 205 -10.52 5.01 6.92
CA ALA A 205 -10.13 5.58 5.63
C ALA A 205 -8.96 6.55 5.79
N ARG A 206 -7.99 6.48 4.87
CA ARG A 206 -6.89 7.43 4.75
C ARG A 206 -6.79 7.93 3.31
N THR A 207 -6.61 9.24 3.16
CA THR A 207 -6.50 9.91 1.85
C THR A 207 -5.15 10.62 1.76
N ASN A 208 -5.12 11.92 1.51
CA ASN A 208 -3.89 12.66 1.19
C ASN A 208 -3.66 13.86 2.13
N HIS A 209 -4.31 13.89 3.30
CA HIS A 209 -4.07 14.87 4.36
C HIS A 209 -3.57 14.17 5.62
N GLY A 210 -2.60 14.75 6.32
CA GLY A 210 -2.03 14.14 7.52
C GLY A 210 -3.01 14.09 8.69
N LEU A 211 -2.92 13.04 9.50
CA LEU A 211 -3.74 12.85 10.70
C LEU A 211 -2.91 13.18 11.94
N HIS A 212 -1.86 12.39 12.19
CA HIS A 212 -0.91 12.63 13.26
C HIS A 212 0.00 13.82 12.92
N PHE A 213 0.46 13.90 11.67
CA PHE A 213 1.23 15.03 11.17
C PHE A 213 0.31 15.98 10.41
N SER A 214 -0.49 16.76 11.12
CA SER A 214 -1.48 17.68 10.52
C SER A 214 -0.92 18.72 9.55
N SER A 215 0.41 18.90 9.51
CA SER A 215 1.12 19.74 8.55
C SER A 215 1.64 19.00 7.30
N ALA A 216 1.34 17.72 7.14
CA ALA A 216 1.74 16.89 6.01
C ALA A 216 0.58 16.68 5.02
N GLY A 217 0.91 16.50 3.74
CA GLY A 217 -0.10 16.37 2.67
C GLY A 217 -0.90 17.65 2.48
N TYR A 218 -2.16 17.47 2.10
CA TYR A 218 -3.08 18.58 1.92
C TYR A 218 -3.51 19.20 3.25
N MET A 219 -3.59 20.52 3.24
CA MET A 219 -3.92 21.39 4.35
C MET A 219 -5.01 22.37 3.98
N PRO A 220 -5.66 23.04 4.95
CA PRO A 220 -6.71 24.03 4.67
C PRO A 220 -6.35 25.10 3.63
N ARG A 221 -5.06 25.47 3.55
CA ARG A 221 -4.55 26.42 2.55
C ARG A 221 -4.67 25.93 1.09
N ASP A 222 -4.78 24.63 0.88
CA ASP A 222 -4.90 24.00 -0.44
C ASP A 222 -6.36 23.95 -0.92
N GLY A 223 -7.31 24.50 -0.14
CA GLY A 223 -8.68 24.75 -0.56
C GLY A 223 -9.43 23.49 -0.99
N GLN A 224 -9.91 23.45 -2.24
CA GLN A 224 -10.82 22.42 -2.73
C GLN A 224 -10.23 21.01 -2.67
N ILE A 225 -8.92 20.85 -2.88
CA ILE A 225 -8.30 19.52 -2.86
C ILE A 225 -8.17 18.97 -1.44
N TYR A 226 -7.97 19.84 -0.44
CA TYR A 226 -8.05 19.48 0.97
C TYR A 226 -9.48 19.08 1.36
N MET A 227 -10.48 19.84 0.89
CA MET A 227 -11.89 19.49 1.09
C MET A 227 -12.23 18.13 0.47
N SER A 228 -11.77 17.84 -0.76
CA SER A 228 -11.91 16.52 -1.38
C SER A 228 -11.29 15.42 -0.54
N SER A 229 -10.07 15.63 -0.05
CA SER A 229 -9.34 14.68 0.79
C SER A 229 -10.12 14.30 2.06
N ASN A 230 -10.73 15.28 2.74
CA ASN A 230 -11.56 15.05 3.93
C ASN A 230 -12.91 14.42 3.58
N TYR A 231 -13.59 14.92 2.54
CA TYR A 231 -14.91 14.44 2.14
C TYR A 231 -14.85 12.97 1.70
N ARG A 232 -13.89 12.59 0.85
CA ARG A 232 -13.72 11.21 0.39
C ARG A 232 -13.44 10.25 1.55
N LYS A 233 -12.65 10.70 2.54
CA LYS A 233 -12.42 9.94 3.77
C LYS A 233 -13.74 9.67 4.49
N SER A 234 -14.49 10.72 4.83
CA SER A 234 -15.75 10.59 5.57
C SER A 234 -16.78 9.76 4.83
N MET A 235 -16.92 9.95 3.51
CA MET A 235 -17.84 9.16 2.71
C MET A 235 -17.47 7.67 2.71
N ALA A 236 -16.19 7.33 2.58
CA ALA A 236 -15.78 5.93 2.63
C ALA A 236 -16.09 5.29 3.99
N GLU A 237 -15.82 6.00 5.09
CA GLU A 237 -16.10 5.50 6.45
C GLU A 237 -17.59 5.30 6.70
N ILE A 238 -18.45 6.14 6.10
CA ILE A 238 -19.91 6.02 6.21
C ILE A 238 -20.42 4.87 5.35
N GLU A 239 -20.13 4.89 4.05
CA GLU A 239 -20.74 3.99 3.06
C GLU A 239 -20.25 2.54 3.18
N LEU A 240 -19.06 2.32 3.75
CA LEU A 240 -18.53 0.97 3.93
C LEU A 240 -19.09 0.25 5.15
N ASN A 241 -19.76 0.92 6.09
CA ASN A 241 -20.26 0.27 7.31
C ASN A 241 -21.24 -0.88 7.04
N ASP A 242 -22.02 -0.79 5.96
CA ASP A 242 -23.04 -1.79 5.60
C ASP A 242 -22.55 -2.81 4.57
N VAL A 243 -21.24 -2.88 4.31
CA VAL A 243 -20.68 -3.74 3.26
C VAL A 243 -20.55 -5.20 3.72
N GLU A 244 -21.21 -6.11 3.01
CA GLU A 244 -21.29 -7.53 3.41
C GLU A 244 -20.28 -8.44 2.71
N SER A 245 -19.50 -7.93 1.74
CA SER A 245 -18.49 -8.75 1.06
C SER A 245 -17.31 -7.94 0.52
N PRO A 246 -16.09 -8.51 0.48
CA PRO A 246 -14.91 -7.81 -0.03
C PRO A 246 -15.07 -7.29 -1.47
N LYS A 247 -15.78 -8.03 -2.33
CA LYS A 247 -16.07 -7.60 -3.70
C LYS A 247 -16.98 -6.36 -3.76
N LYS A 248 -17.92 -6.24 -2.81
CA LYS A 248 -18.81 -5.07 -2.73
C LYS A 248 -18.06 -3.81 -2.29
N VAL A 249 -16.95 -3.92 -1.54
CA VAL A 249 -16.11 -2.76 -1.15
C VAL A 249 -15.68 -1.93 -2.36
N LEU A 250 -15.20 -2.59 -3.42
CA LEU A 250 -14.83 -1.89 -4.66
C LEU A 250 -16.03 -1.19 -5.32
N SER A 251 -17.22 -1.77 -5.20
CA SER A 251 -18.44 -1.19 -5.75
C SER A 251 -18.92 0.02 -4.95
N VAL A 252 -18.81 -0.03 -3.62
CA VAL A 252 -19.08 1.11 -2.74
C VAL A 252 -18.11 2.26 -3.03
N LEU A 253 -16.81 1.96 -3.14
CA LEU A 253 -15.79 2.97 -3.49
C LEU A 253 -15.97 3.57 -4.90
N ARG A 254 -16.86 3.01 -5.75
CA ARG A 254 -17.23 3.56 -7.07
C ARG A 254 -18.38 4.54 -7.04
N GLN A 255 -19.14 4.59 -5.95
CA GLN A 255 -20.34 5.41 -5.89
C GLN A 255 -20.04 6.90 -6.07
N GLN A 256 -20.95 7.59 -6.75
CA GLN A 256 -20.91 9.02 -7.01
C GLN A 256 -22.07 9.66 -6.26
N HIS A 257 -21.79 10.62 -5.38
CA HIS A 257 -22.83 11.38 -4.65
C HIS A 257 -22.85 12.86 -5.09
N ASN A 258 -21.87 13.27 -5.87
CA ASN A 258 -21.74 14.61 -6.42
C ASN A 258 -21.80 14.56 -7.95
N ASP A 259 -21.72 15.74 -8.57
CA ASP A 259 -21.52 15.83 -10.01
C ASP A 259 -20.40 14.87 -10.48
N PRO A 260 -20.57 14.11 -11.58
CA PRO A 260 -19.61 13.11 -12.01
C PRO A 260 -18.17 13.62 -12.11
N VAL A 261 -17.96 14.89 -12.51
CA VAL A 261 -16.62 15.46 -12.67
C VAL A 261 -16.06 16.09 -11.39
N SER A 262 -16.76 15.94 -10.26
CA SER A 262 -16.36 16.49 -8.97
C SER A 262 -15.16 15.77 -8.36
N HIS A 263 -14.22 16.56 -7.82
CA HIS A 263 -13.14 16.07 -6.97
C HIS A 263 -13.61 15.37 -5.69
N LEU A 264 -14.85 15.61 -5.26
CA LEU A 264 -15.39 15.08 -4.01
C LEU A 264 -15.74 13.59 -4.10
N ASN A 265 -15.90 13.04 -5.30
CA ASN A 265 -16.27 11.63 -5.45
C ASN A 265 -15.09 10.70 -5.12
N MET A 266 -15.38 9.57 -4.47
CA MET A 266 -14.36 8.54 -4.15
C MET A 266 -13.76 7.93 -5.42
N HIS A 267 -14.58 7.76 -6.45
CA HIS A 267 -14.17 7.35 -7.80
C HIS A 267 -14.15 8.57 -8.70
N ARG A 268 -12.96 9.04 -9.08
CA ARG A 268 -12.79 10.34 -9.73
C ARG A 268 -12.82 10.25 -11.25
N ARG A 269 -13.49 11.23 -11.86
CA ARG A 269 -13.68 11.39 -13.32
C ARG A 269 -13.39 12.83 -13.74
N VAL A 270 -12.38 13.45 -13.14
CA VAL A 270 -12.12 14.88 -13.35
C VAL A 270 -11.45 15.07 -14.72
N PRO A 271 -12.03 15.88 -15.61
CA PRO A 271 -11.47 16.13 -16.93
C PRO A 271 -10.15 16.90 -16.84
N GLU A 272 -9.32 16.80 -17.88
CA GLU A 272 -7.99 17.41 -17.90
C GLU A 272 -8.07 18.94 -17.95
N GLU A 273 -9.09 19.45 -18.61
CA GLU A 273 -9.41 20.87 -18.81
C GLU A 273 -10.11 21.53 -17.62
N ALA A 274 -10.35 20.81 -16.52
CA ALA A 274 -10.96 21.40 -15.33
C ALA A 274 -10.09 22.56 -14.80
N GLU A 275 -10.74 23.70 -14.53
CA GLU A 275 -10.09 24.95 -14.11
C GLU A 275 -9.18 24.78 -12.88
N HIS A 276 -9.55 23.88 -11.97
CA HIS A 276 -8.80 23.59 -10.75
C HIS A 276 -8.49 22.10 -10.65
N HIS A 277 -7.19 21.80 -10.51
CA HIS A 277 -6.66 20.45 -10.29
C HIS A 277 -7.11 19.39 -11.32
N GLY A 278 -7.29 19.74 -12.59
CA GLY A 278 -7.76 18.83 -13.62
C GLY A 278 -6.95 17.53 -13.80
N GLY A 279 -7.61 16.54 -14.40
CA GLY A 279 -7.02 15.30 -14.90
C GLY A 279 -7.03 14.12 -13.92
N PHE A 280 -7.62 14.25 -12.72
CA PHE A 280 -7.70 13.14 -11.77
C PHE A 280 -8.75 12.11 -12.18
N LYS A 281 -8.27 10.90 -12.49
CA LYS A 281 -9.09 9.76 -12.86
C LYS A 281 -8.74 8.56 -11.97
N THR A 282 -9.74 7.85 -11.46
CA THR A 282 -9.50 6.57 -10.79
C THR A 282 -9.14 5.55 -11.87
N THR A 283 -7.89 5.08 -11.84
CA THR A 283 -7.34 4.24 -12.91
C THR A 283 -7.49 2.75 -12.63
N SER A 284 -7.48 2.40 -11.35
CA SER A 284 -7.65 1.03 -10.88
C SER A 284 -8.08 1.00 -9.43
N GLN A 285 -8.55 -0.17 -8.99
CA GLN A 285 -8.86 -0.47 -7.61
C GLN A 285 -8.24 -1.80 -7.19
N ILE A 286 -7.87 -1.89 -5.91
CA ILE A 286 -7.40 -3.12 -5.27
C ILE A 286 -8.31 -3.38 -4.07
N ALA A 287 -8.70 -4.62 -3.85
CA ALA A 287 -9.21 -5.09 -2.57
C ALA A 287 -8.55 -6.42 -2.19
N MET A 288 -8.32 -6.63 -0.91
CA MET A 288 -7.64 -7.82 -0.40
C MET A 288 -8.44 -8.35 0.77
N ASP A 289 -8.96 -9.58 0.64
CA ASP A 289 -9.45 -10.35 1.78
C ASP A 289 -8.26 -11.11 2.36
N LEU A 290 -7.77 -10.64 3.50
CA LEU A 290 -6.54 -11.12 4.11
C LEU A 290 -6.72 -12.45 4.83
N SER A 291 -7.95 -12.76 5.24
CA SER A 291 -8.29 -14.02 5.90
C SER A 291 -8.49 -15.14 4.88
N GLU A 292 -9.14 -14.85 3.76
CA GLU A 292 -9.43 -15.84 2.70
C GLU A 292 -8.36 -15.90 1.59
N LEU A 293 -7.27 -15.14 1.74
CA LEU A 293 -6.18 -15.02 0.78
C LEU A 293 -6.67 -14.73 -0.64
N CYS A 294 -7.51 -13.70 -0.78
CA CYS A 294 -8.09 -13.32 -2.07
C CYS A 294 -7.73 -11.89 -2.45
N PHE A 295 -6.97 -11.76 -3.54
CA PHE A 295 -6.58 -10.50 -4.15
C PHE A 295 -7.52 -10.15 -5.29
N TYR A 296 -8.21 -9.02 -5.16
CA TYR A 296 -9.11 -8.46 -6.17
C TYR A 296 -8.45 -7.27 -6.84
N PHE A 297 -8.42 -7.27 -8.16
CA PHE A 297 -7.98 -6.14 -8.96
C PHE A 297 -9.07 -5.74 -9.94
N HIS A 298 -9.30 -4.43 -10.05
CA HIS A 298 -10.17 -3.85 -11.05
C HIS A 298 -9.41 -2.77 -11.81
N CYS A 299 -9.47 -2.79 -13.14
CA CYS A 299 -8.91 -1.73 -13.98
C CYS A 299 -9.98 -1.10 -14.87
N TYR A 300 -9.79 0.18 -15.16
CA TYR A 300 -10.60 0.92 -16.13
C TYR A 300 -9.84 1.00 -17.44
N THR A 301 -10.33 0.29 -18.46
CA THR A 301 -9.60 0.02 -19.72
C THR A 301 -9.16 1.28 -20.46
N GLN A 302 -9.92 2.38 -20.34
CA GLN A 302 -9.61 3.67 -20.97
C GLN A 302 -8.58 4.50 -20.19
N HIS A 303 -8.28 4.13 -18.95
CA HIS A 303 -7.46 4.92 -18.03
C HIS A 303 -6.37 4.11 -17.32
N CYS A 304 -6.17 2.85 -17.72
CA CYS A 304 -5.14 1.96 -17.22
C CYS A 304 -4.67 1.05 -18.36
N ASP A 305 -3.37 1.08 -18.65
CA ASP A 305 -2.72 0.11 -19.53
C ASP A 305 -2.44 -1.17 -18.74
N TYR A 306 -3.45 -2.04 -18.64
CA TYR A 306 -3.34 -3.30 -17.92
C TYR A 306 -2.69 -4.39 -18.80
N GLN A 307 -1.58 -4.95 -18.34
CA GLN A 307 -0.79 -5.94 -19.09
C GLN A 307 -0.97 -7.38 -18.59
N GLY A 308 -2.07 -7.68 -17.90
CA GLY A 308 -2.40 -9.03 -17.45
C GLY A 308 -1.72 -9.47 -16.14
N ILE A 309 -1.75 -10.79 -15.92
CA ILE A 309 -1.12 -11.46 -14.78
C ILE A 309 0.20 -12.07 -15.26
N VAL A 310 1.29 -11.79 -14.52
CA VAL A 310 2.58 -12.43 -14.69
C VAL A 310 2.80 -13.38 -13.52
N ASP A 311 2.79 -14.69 -13.79
CA ASP A 311 3.06 -15.72 -12.79
C ASP A 311 4.53 -16.16 -12.87
N LEU A 312 5.26 -15.93 -11.78
CA LEU A 312 6.68 -16.27 -11.64
C LEU A 312 6.89 -17.44 -10.67
N THR A 313 5.82 -18.15 -10.32
CA THR A 313 5.91 -19.38 -9.52
C THR A 313 6.35 -20.56 -10.39
N PRO A 314 6.99 -21.60 -9.81
CA PRO A 314 7.26 -22.85 -10.52
C PRO A 314 6.00 -23.46 -11.14
N GLU A 315 6.13 -24.19 -12.25
CA GLU A 315 4.98 -24.79 -12.96
C GLU A 315 4.14 -25.75 -12.10
N ASP A 316 4.77 -26.39 -11.11
CA ASP A 316 4.17 -27.35 -10.18
C ASP A 316 3.71 -26.71 -8.86
N TYR A 317 3.81 -25.38 -8.72
CA TYR A 317 3.47 -24.70 -7.49
C TYR A 317 1.95 -24.52 -7.32
N GLU A 318 1.42 -24.99 -6.20
CA GLU A 318 0.02 -24.78 -5.83
C GLU A 318 -0.16 -23.40 -5.20
N HIS A 319 -0.91 -22.53 -5.90
CA HIS A 319 -1.18 -21.16 -5.45
C HIS A 319 -2.05 -21.13 -4.19
N LYS A 320 -1.60 -20.42 -3.17
CA LYS A 320 -2.36 -20.16 -1.94
C LYS A 320 -3.21 -18.90 -2.07
N ILE A 321 -2.76 -17.91 -2.86
CA ILE A 321 -3.47 -16.65 -3.04
C ILE A 321 -4.32 -16.70 -4.31
N LYS A 322 -5.63 -16.51 -4.15
CA LYS A 322 -6.59 -16.40 -5.25
C LYS A 322 -6.51 -15.01 -5.87
N ILE A 323 -6.37 -14.92 -7.19
CA ILE A 323 -6.38 -13.66 -7.93
C ILE A 323 -7.70 -13.56 -8.70
N LYS A 324 -8.40 -12.42 -8.54
CA LYS A 324 -9.63 -12.11 -9.27
C LYS A 324 -9.46 -10.75 -9.95
N VAL A 325 -9.48 -10.77 -11.28
CA VAL A 325 -9.38 -9.56 -12.10
C VAL A 325 -10.73 -9.25 -12.73
N SER A 326 -11.07 -7.98 -12.84
CA SER A 326 -12.25 -7.49 -13.56
C SER A 326 -11.94 -6.18 -14.26
N GLU A 327 -12.64 -5.91 -15.35
CA GLU A 327 -12.41 -4.73 -16.17
C GLU A 327 -13.75 -4.07 -16.50
N SER A 328 -13.76 -2.75 -16.67
CA SER A 328 -14.89 -2.03 -17.23
C SER A 328 -14.43 -0.75 -17.93
N ASP A 329 -15.33 -0.16 -18.71
CA ASP A 329 -15.23 1.26 -19.02
C ASP A 329 -15.40 2.10 -17.73
N HIS A 330 -14.92 3.34 -17.77
CA HIS A 330 -14.73 4.17 -16.57
C HIS A 330 -16.01 4.50 -15.81
#